data_AF-A0A9P3GR06-F1
#
_entry.id   AF-A0A9P3GR06-F1
#
_cell.length_a   1.000
_cell.length_b   1.000
_cell.length_c   1.000
_cell.angle_alpha   90.00
_cell.angle_beta   90.00
_cell.angle_gamma   90.00
#
_symmetry.space_group_name_H-M   'P 1'
#
loop_
_entity.id
_entity.type
_entity.pdbx_description
1 polymer ?
#
loop_
_entity_poly.entity_id
_entity_poly.type
_entity_poly.pdbx_seq_one_letter_code
_entity_poly.pdbx_strand_id
1 'polypeptide(L)'
;MPTQEQDLQKARSRFLQDVLNRTISAHPSKVPSHTLKALLPTRLWRRLFTNTDLQRRENDRNEALGDAILALLEALQIFYEFENAGLHRMDEICHILHSNETYARLLQHMSSSDPDLKEFIRGKSIKGVADTFETIACLSYLENGWEETEAWFREFNRPLIRAALEARARAPTNLEFQSWAVEKKRKSSVAWAKRVEAGEKRSGHRPYLGYITDLRQKLKRG
;
A
#
# COMPACT_ATOMS: atom_id res chain seq x y z
N MET A 1 -18.24 14.94 18.07
CA MET A 1 -17.21 14.53 19.03
C MET A 1 -16.69 13.17 18.58
N PRO A 2 -15.38 12.97 18.35
CA PRO A 2 -14.82 11.63 18.18
C PRO A 2 -15.21 10.78 19.39
N THR A 3 -15.59 9.53 19.16
CA THR A 3 -15.80 8.60 20.28
C THR A 3 -14.44 8.23 20.86
N GLN A 4 -14.37 7.95 22.17
CA GLN A 4 -13.15 7.50 22.85
C GLN A 4 -12.45 6.35 22.09
N GLU A 5 -13.22 5.48 21.45
CA GLU A 5 -12.76 4.39 20.59
C GLU A 5 -12.00 4.86 19.33
N GLN A 6 -12.44 5.95 18.68
CA GLN A 6 -11.76 6.51 17.50
C GLN A 6 -10.40 7.12 17.85
N ASP A 7 -10.31 7.81 18.99
CA ASP A 7 -9.05 8.40 19.45
C ASP A 7 -8.04 7.31 19.83
N LEU A 8 -8.53 6.24 20.45
CA LEU A 8 -7.77 5.05 20.79
C LEU A 8 -7.25 4.31 19.54
N GLN A 9 -8.08 4.12 18.52
CA GLN A 9 -7.66 3.53 17.24
C GLN A 9 -6.57 4.39 16.57
N LYS A 10 -6.77 5.71 16.54
CA LYS A 10 -5.79 6.65 15.96
C LYS A 10 -4.46 6.64 16.71
N ALA A 11 -4.49 6.57 18.04
CA ALA A 11 -3.29 6.47 18.86
C ALA A 11 -2.51 5.18 18.57
N ARG A 12 -3.21 4.06 18.37
CA ARG A 12 -2.59 2.78 18.05
C ARG A 12 -1.99 2.73 16.65
N SER A 13 -2.70 3.21 15.63
CA SER A 13 -2.13 3.33 14.28
C SER A 13 -0.89 4.21 14.26
N ARG A 14 -0.89 5.31 15.03
CA ARG A 14 0.31 6.17 15.20
C ARG A 14 1.46 5.42 15.86
N PHE A 15 1.20 4.72 16.96
CA PHE A 15 2.24 3.95 17.65
C PHE A 15 2.88 2.89 16.75
N LEU A 16 2.06 2.15 16.01
CA LEU A 16 2.53 1.13 15.09
C LEU A 16 3.29 1.76 13.90
N GLN A 17 2.80 2.87 13.35
CA GLN A 17 3.53 3.63 12.32
C GLN A 17 4.88 4.14 12.85
N ASP A 18 4.95 4.64 14.09
CA ASP A 18 6.19 5.10 14.71
C ASP A 18 7.19 3.96 14.92
N VAL A 19 6.71 2.76 15.23
CA VAL A 19 7.55 1.56 15.26
C VAL A 19 8.07 1.25 13.87
N LEU A 20 7.21 1.17 12.85
CA LEU A 20 7.65 0.91 11.48
C LEU A 20 8.68 1.93 11.00
N ASN A 21 8.44 3.21 11.26
CA ASN A 21 9.34 4.29 10.88
C ASN A 21 10.73 4.13 11.53
N ARG A 22 10.76 3.74 12.81
CA ARG A 22 12.02 3.41 13.51
C ARG A 22 12.67 2.17 12.92
N THR A 23 11.91 1.12 12.62
CA THR A 23 12.43 -0.09 11.99
C THR A 23 13.02 0.18 10.62
N ILE A 24 12.36 0.99 9.78
CA ILE A 24 12.89 1.42 8.47
C ILE A 24 14.20 2.20 8.68
N SER A 25 14.25 3.09 9.67
CA SER A 25 15.43 3.94 9.91
C SER A 25 16.61 3.16 10.49
N ALA A 26 16.32 2.16 11.34
CA ALA A 26 17.30 1.27 11.94
C ALA A 26 17.64 0.08 11.05
N HIS A 27 16.87 -0.15 9.99
CA HIS A 27 17.16 -1.20 9.03
C HIS A 27 18.56 -0.89 8.48
N PRO A 28 19.52 -1.80 8.64
CA PRO A 28 20.80 -1.59 8.02
C PRO A 28 20.53 -1.38 6.54
N SER A 29 21.14 -0.37 5.94
CA SER A 29 21.16 -0.05 4.49
C SER A 29 21.68 -1.21 3.60
N LYS A 30 21.77 -2.40 4.19
CA LYS A 30 21.98 -3.72 3.59
C LYS A 30 20.73 -4.31 2.94
N VAL A 31 19.57 -3.63 2.88
CA VAL A 31 18.72 -3.84 1.68
C VAL A 31 19.49 -3.10 0.62
N PRO A 32 20.29 -3.80 -0.18
CA PRO A 32 21.38 -3.12 -0.79
C PRO A 32 20.82 -2.15 -1.81
N SER A 33 21.30 -0.92 -1.83
CA SER A 33 20.94 0.09 -2.82
C SER A 33 20.98 -0.37 -4.27
N HIS A 34 21.78 -1.41 -4.54
CA HIS A 34 21.81 -2.06 -5.83
C HIS A 34 20.48 -2.71 -6.21
N THR A 35 19.55 -2.99 -5.28
CA THR A 35 18.28 -3.69 -5.55
C THR A 35 17.33 -2.89 -6.44
N LEU A 36 16.93 -1.65 -6.14
CA LEU A 36 15.91 -0.99 -6.97
C LEU A 36 16.34 -0.80 -8.44
N LYS A 37 17.59 -0.39 -8.65
CA LYS A 37 18.15 -0.19 -10.00
C LYS A 37 18.63 -1.49 -10.65
N ALA A 38 18.92 -2.55 -9.89
CA ALA A 38 19.19 -3.88 -10.46
C ALA A 38 17.90 -4.64 -10.79
N LEU A 39 16.79 -4.35 -10.10
CA LEU A 39 15.48 -4.91 -10.43
C LEU A 39 14.98 -4.43 -11.78
N LEU A 40 15.35 -3.22 -12.18
CA LEU A 40 14.86 -2.63 -13.42
C LEU A 40 16.01 -2.39 -14.40
N PRO A 41 15.92 -2.89 -15.64
CA PRO A 41 16.84 -2.50 -16.70
C PRO A 41 16.90 -0.97 -16.80
N THR A 42 18.09 -0.45 -17.13
CA THR A 42 18.33 1.01 -17.19
C THR A 42 17.29 1.76 -18.03
N ARG A 43 16.74 1.13 -19.08
CA ARG A 43 15.66 1.70 -19.89
C ARG A 43 14.38 1.97 -19.08
N LEU A 44 13.94 1.03 -18.25
CA LEU A 44 12.74 1.17 -17.42
C LEU A 44 12.98 2.15 -16.27
N TRP A 45 14.18 2.10 -15.68
CA TRP A 45 14.59 3.07 -14.66
C TRP A 45 14.51 4.51 -15.17
N ARG A 46 15.02 4.79 -16.38
CA ARG A 46 14.93 6.13 -16.99
C ARG A 46 13.51 6.55 -17.35
N ARG A 47 12.64 5.59 -17.69
CA ARG A 47 11.23 5.87 -18.02
C ARG A 47 10.46 6.39 -16.81
N LEU A 48 10.78 5.94 -15.59
CA LEU A 48 10.20 6.51 -14.36
C LEU A 48 10.37 8.03 -14.27
N PHE A 49 11.52 8.54 -14.74
CA PHE A 49 11.88 9.96 -14.69
C PHE A 49 11.33 10.79 -15.86
N THR A 50 10.71 10.15 -16.85
CA THR A 50 10.27 10.83 -18.07
C THR A 50 8.95 11.56 -17.83
N ASN A 51 8.92 12.88 -18.05
CA ASN A 51 7.79 13.74 -17.70
C ASN A 51 6.88 14.09 -18.89
N THR A 52 6.49 13.10 -19.68
CA THR A 52 5.51 13.27 -20.77
C THR A 52 4.11 12.88 -20.32
N ASP A 53 3.05 13.42 -20.94
CA ASP A 53 1.66 13.03 -20.65
C ASP A 53 1.41 11.54 -20.82
N LEU A 54 2.01 10.95 -21.86
CA LEU A 54 1.91 9.52 -22.13
C LEU A 54 2.54 8.70 -21.00
N GLN A 55 3.75 9.07 -20.58
CA GLN A 55 4.44 8.37 -19.50
C GLN A 55 3.73 8.54 -18.16
N ARG A 56 3.14 9.72 -17.88
CA ARG A 56 2.31 9.93 -16.69
C ARG A 56 1.14 8.94 -16.64
N ARG A 57 0.36 8.84 -17.72
CA ARG A 57 -0.77 7.88 -17.79
C ARG A 57 -0.34 6.43 -17.67
N GLU A 58 0.83 6.10 -18.22
CA GLU A 58 1.40 4.76 -18.08
C GLU A 58 1.82 4.50 -16.63
N ASN A 59 2.45 5.48 -15.96
CA ASN A 59 2.80 5.39 -14.56
C ASN A 59 1.55 5.26 -13.67
N ASP A 60 0.47 5.99 -13.94
CA ASP A 60 -0.80 5.85 -13.21
C ASP A 60 -1.38 4.42 -13.32
N ARG A 61 -1.24 3.79 -14.50
CA ARG A 61 -1.66 2.38 -14.70
C ARG A 61 -0.73 1.42 -13.96
N ASN A 62 0.57 1.71 -13.97
CA ASN A 62 1.57 0.90 -13.29
C ASN A 62 1.44 1.01 -11.77
N GLU A 63 1.20 2.21 -11.21
CA GLU A 63 0.82 2.46 -9.82
C GLU A 63 -0.34 1.56 -9.43
N ALA A 64 -1.45 1.61 -10.16
CA ALA A 64 -2.64 0.84 -9.84
C ALA A 64 -2.41 -0.69 -9.83
N LEU A 65 -1.61 -1.21 -10.76
CA LEU A 65 -1.24 -2.63 -10.76
C LEU A 65 -0.23 -2.94 -9.64
N GLY A 66 0.68 -2.03 -9.35
CA GLY A 66 1.68 -2.12 -8.29
C GLY A 66 1.05 -2.19 -6.90
N ASP A 67 0.07 -1.33 -6.62
CA ASP A 67 -0.76 -1.35 -5.40
C ASP A 67 -1.35 -2.74 -5.17
N ALA A 68 -1.98 -3.32 -6.20
CA ALA A 68 -2.56 -4.67 -6.12
C ALA A 68 -1.52 -5.77 -5.89
N ILE A 69 -0.36 -5.68 -6.55
CA ILE A 69 0.75 -6.63 -6.37
C ILE A 69 1.29 -6.56 -4.94
N LEU A 70 1.57 -5.35 -4.45
CA LEU A 70 2.08 -5.15 -3.08
C LEU A 70 1.07 -5.62 -2.04
N ALA A 71 -0.22 -5.35 -2.24
CA ALA A 71 -1.28 -5.82 -1.33
C ALA A 71 -1.31 -7.35 -1.24
N LEU A 72 -1.15 -8.04 -2.37
CA LEU A 72 -1.11 -9.50 -2.41
C LEU A 72 0.16 -10.04 -1.75
N LEU A 73 1.32 -9.46 -2.05
CA LEU A 73 2.60 -9.86 -1.45
C LEU A 73 2.60 -9.70 0.07
N GLU A 74 2.08 -8.58 0.58
CA GLU A 74 1.90 -8.36 2.01
C GLU A 74 0.96 -9.38 2.63
N ALA A 75 -0.21 -9.59 2.02
CA ALA A 75 -1.20 -10.52 2.53
C ALA A 75 -0.64 -11.95 2.61
N LEU A 76 0.07 -12.41 1.57
CA LEU A 76 0.71 -13.72 1.55
C LEU A 76 1.79 -13.82 2.61
N GLN A 77 2.65 -12.80 2.72
CA GLN A 77 3.75 -12.83 3.68
C GLN A 77 3.22 -12.83 5.12
N ILE A 78 2.20 -12.04 5.43
CA ILE A 78 1.54 -12.04 6.73
C ILE A 78 0.82 -13.38 6.97
N PHE A 79 0.15 -13.94 5.97
CA PHE A 79 -0.50 -15.24 6.07
C PHE A 79 0.49 -16.35 6.44
N TYR A 80 1.64 -16.41 5.76
CA TYR A 80 2.66 -17.43 6.04
C TYR A 80 3.47 -17.16 7.32
N GLU A 81 3.72 -15.90 7.69
CA GLU A 81 4.41 -15.58 8.94
C GLU A 81 3.51 -15.71 10.18
N PHE A 82 2.18 -15.80 10.00
CA PHE A 82 1.21 -15.86 11.08
C PHE A 82 0.16 -16.95 10.89
N GLU A 83 0.59 -18.21 10.89
CA GLU A 83 -0.32 -19.37 10.79
C GLU A 83 -1.42 -19.40 11.88
N ASN A 84 -1.25 -18.68 12.99
CA ASN A 84 -2.17 -18.65 14.14
C ASN A 84 -2.78 -17.28 14.47
N ALA A 85 -2.65 -16.26 13.60
CA ALA A 85 -3.28 -14.98 13.87
C ALA A 85 -4.77 -14.98 13.53
N GLY A 86 -5.58 -14.39 14.41
CA GLY A 86 -6.94 -14.01 14.06
C GLY A 86 -6.95 -12.96 12.93
N LEU A 87 -7.89 -13.09 11.99
CA LEU A 87 -8.06 -12.23 10.81
C LEU A 87 -7.90 -10.73 11.09
N HIS A 88 -8.45 -10.29 12.22
CA HIS A 88 -8.40 -8.90 12.68
C HIS A 88 -6.99 -8.36 12.91
N ARG A 89 -6.08 -9.20 13.42
CA ARG A 89 -4.67 -8.84 13.65
C ARG A 89 -3.93 -8.72 12.32
N MET A 90 -4.26 -9.59 11.37
CA MET A 90 -3.68 -9.54 10.03
C MET A 90 -4.12 -8.27 9.31
N ASP A 91 -5.42 -7.94 9.34
CA ASP A 91 -5.97 -6.74 8.67
C ASP A 91 -5.34 -5.43 9.19
N GLU A 92 -5.12 -5.32 10.51
CA GLU A 92 -4.43 -4.16 11.05
C GLU A 92 -2.99 -4.03 10.56
N ILE A 93 -2.24 -5.14 10.58
CA ILE A 93 -0.83 -5.12 10.19
C ILE A 93 -0.71 -4.84 8.69
N CYS A 94 -1.55 -5.49 7.86
CA CYS A 94 -1.70 -5.15 6.45
C CYS A 94 -1.98 -3.66 6.27
N HIS A 95 -2.93 -3.09 7.02
CA HIS A 95 -3.32 -1.69 6.84
C HIS A 95 -2.16 -0.70 7.02
N ILE A 96 -1.29 -0.95 7.99
CA ILE A 96 -0.21 -0.03 8.34
C ILE A 96 1.00 -0.24 7.41
N LEU A 97 1.28 -1.48 7.02
CA LEU A 97 2.30 -1.81 6.03
C LEU A 97 1.94 -1.23 4.66
N HIS A 98 0.68 -1.42 4.24
CA HIS A 98 0.12 -0.94 2.97
C HIS A 98 -0.19 0.58 2.94
N SER A 99 0.37 1.36 3.86
CA SER A 99 0.10 2.81 3.90
C SER A 99 1.08 3.58 3.01
N ASN A 100 0.60 4.65 2.37
CA ASN A 100 1.46 5.54 1.59
C ASN A 100 2.62 6.10 2.44
N GLU A 101 2.44 6.28 3.75
CA GLU A 101 3.51 6.71 4.66
C GLU A 101 4.63 5.68 4.72
N THR A 102 4.29 4.39 4.85
CA THR A 102 5.26 3.28 4.88
C THR A 102 6.00 3.19 3.55
N TYR A 103 5.30 3.18 2.41
CA TYR A 103 5.95 3.13 1.10
C TYR A 103 6.80 4.36 0.80
N ALA A 104 6.34 5.55 1.17
CA ALA A 104 7.12 6.77 0.98
C ALA A 104 8.43 6.72 1.78
N ARG A 105 8.38 6.25 3.02
CA ARG A 105 9.58 6.12 3.85
C ARG A 105 10.52 5.03 3.38
N LEU A 106 9.99 3.90 2.91
CA LEU A 106 10.80 2.85 2.29
C LEU A 106 11.54 3.38 1.08
N LEU A 107 10.83 4.05 0.16
CA LEU A 107 11.45 4.59 -1.04
C LEU A 107 12.48 5.68 -0.70
N GLN A 108 12.19 6.56 0.27
CA GLN A 108 13.14 7.56 0.74
C GLN A 108 14.40 6.92 1.33
N HIS A 109 14.25 5.88 2.16
CA HIS A 109 15.37 5.15 2.72
C HIS A 109 16.21 4.48 1.62
N MET A 110 15.58 3.77 0.69
CA MET A 110 16.25 3.12 -0.44
C MET A 110 16.91 4.12 -1.41
N SER A 111 16.33 5.32 -1.56
CA SER A 111 16.89 6.40 -2.39
C SER A 111 18.16 7.03 -1.82
N SER A 112 18.48 6.82 -0.54
CA SER A 112 19.66 7.43 0.10
C SER A 112 20.97 7.14 -0.64
N SER A 113 20.97 6.05 -1.38
CA SER A 113 22.07 5.47 -2.14
C SER A 113 21.89 5.51 -3.67
N ASP A 114 20.78 6.07 -4.17
CA ASP A 114 20.55 6.35 -5.58
C ASP A 114 20.27 7.85 -5.76
N PRO A 115 21.28 8.65 -6.17
CA PRO A 115 21.13 10.10 -6.32
C PRO A 115 20.04 10.50 -7.32
N ASP A 116 19.85 9.73 -8.40
CA ASP A 116 18.86 10.04 -9.43
C ASP A 116 17.45 9.87 -8.87
N LEU A 117 17.20 8.77 -8.18
CA LEU A 117 15.93 8.51 -7.49
C LEU A 117 15.67 9.54 -6.39
N LYS A 118 16.71 9.86 -5.60
CA LYS A 118 16.63 10.86 -4.51
C LYS A 118 16.27 12.24 -5.05
N GLU A 119 16.84 12.64 -6.18
CA GLU A 119 16.48 13.89 -6.86
C GLU A 119 15.04 13.83 -7.38
N PHE A 120 14.66 12.74 -8.05
CA PHE A 120 13.32 12.60 -8.63
C PHE A 120 12.19 12.67 -7.59
N ILE A 121 12.38 12.08 -6.42
CA ILE A 121 11.36 12.11 -5.37
C ILE A 121 11.41 13.39 -4.51
N ARG A 122 12.42 14.25 -4.71
CA ARG A 122 12.56 15.49 -3.94
C ARG A 122 11.38 16.42 -4.22
N GLY A 123 10.76 16.91 -3.15
CA GLY A 123 9.61 17.82 -3.25
C GLY A 123 8.28 17.15 -3.63
N LYS A 124 8.26 15.84 -3.90
CA LYS A 124 7.01 15.09 -4.05
C LYS A 124 6.27 14.98 -2.71
N SER A 125 4.94 14.92 -2.76
CA SER A 125 4.11 14.61 -1.60
C SER A 125 4.31 13.15 -1.18
N ILE A 126 3.95 12.80 0.07
CA ILE A 126 3.96 11.40 0.56
C ILE A 126 3.24 10.47 -0.43
N LYS A 127 2.06 10.88 -0.92
CA LYS A 127 1.34 10.13 -1.96
C LYS A 127 2.19 9.95 -3.22
N GLY A 128 2.73 11.02 -3.79
CA GLY A 128 3.54 10.91 -5.01
C GLY A 128 4.83 10.08 -4.86
N VAL A 129 5.40 9.99 -3.66
CA VAL A 129 6.52 9.08 -3.37
C VAL A 129 6.03 7.63 -3.27
N ALA A 130 4.91 7.38 -2.59
CA ALA A 130 4.29 6.05 -2.52
C ALA A 130 3.87 5.52 -3.90
N ASP A 131 3.21 6.35 -4.71
CA ASP A 131 2.81 5.99 -6.08
C ASP A 131 4.03 5.61 -6.95
N THR A 132 5.18 6.24 -6.69
CA THR A 132 6.46 5.89 -7.34
C THR A 132 6.95 4.51 -6.90
N PHE A 133 6.82 4.17 -5.60
CA PHE A 133 7.18 2.85 -5.07
C PHE A 133 6.29 1.75 -5.66
N GLU A 134 4.98 1.97 -5.71
CA GLU A 134 4.01 1.07 -6.35
C GLU A 134 4.33 0.86 -7.84
N THR A 135 4.65 1.95 -8.56
CA THR A 135 5.10 1.87 -9.96
C THR A 135 6.34 0.99 -10.12
N ILE A 136 7.33 1.11 -9.24
CA ILE A 136 8.54 0.28 -9.27
C ILE A 136 8.21 -1.20 -9.06
N ALA A 137 7.33 -1.52 -8.11
CA ALA A 137 6.90 -2.90 -7.85
C ALA A 137 6.21 -3.52 -9.09
N CYS A 138 5.34 -2.75 -9.75
CA CYS A 138 4.71 -3.17 -11.00
C CYS A 138 5.74 -3.43 -12.10
N LEU A 139 6.67 -2.51 -12.32
CA LEU A 139 7.71 -2.70 -13.33
C LEU A 139 8.62 -3.90 -13.03
N SER A 140 8.92 -4.16 -11.74
CA SER A 140 9.68 -5.33 -11.33
C SER A 140 8.94 -6.62 -11.72
N TYR A 141 7.64 -6.67 -11.43
CA TYR A 141 6.81 -7.82 -11.78
C TYR A 141 6.72 -8.05 -13.29
N LEU A 142 6.51 -6.98 -14.06
CA LEU A 142 6.38 -7.08 -15.51
C LEU A 142 7.70 -7.49 -16.21
N GLU A 143 8.85 -7.10 -15.65
CA GLU A 143 10.15 -7.40 -16.26
C GLU A 143 10.74 -8.73 -15.77
N ASN A 144 10.68 -9.00 -14.45
CA ASN A 144 11.37 -10.14 -13.83
C ASN A 144 10.44 -11.30 -13.51
N GLY A 145 9.13 -11.06 -13.33
CA GLY A 145 8.19 -12.09 -12.89
C GLY A 145 7.85 -12.01 -11.40
N TRP A 146 7.06 -12.99 -10.96
CA TRP A 146 6.51 -13.03 -9.60
C TRP A 146 7.59 -13.37 -8.57
N GLU A 147 8.39 -14.40 -8.82
CA GLU A 147 9.34 -14.97 -7.89
C GLU A 147 10.42 -13.95 -7.47
N GLU A 148 10.98 -13.23 -8.43
CA GLU A 148 11.99 -12.19 -8.21
C GLU A 148 11.40 -10.99 -7.47
N THR A 149 10.18 -10.58 -7.84
CA THR A 149 9.49 -9.46 -7.19
C THR A 149 9.11 -9.80 -5.76
N GLU A 150 8.63 -11.03 -5.51
CA GLU A 150 8.35 -11.53 -4.17
C GLU A 150 9.62 -11.62 -3.32
N ALA A 151 10.71 -12.15 -3.88
CA ALA A 151 11.98 -12.26 -3.16
C ALA A 151 12.50 -10.89 -2.73
N TRP A 152 12.47 -9.90 -3.64
CA TRP A 152 12.80 -8.51 -3.32
C TRP A 152 11.88 -7.93 -2.24
N PHE A 153 10.57 -8.08 -2.42
CA PHE A 153 9.58 -7.56 -1.49
C PHE A 153 9.78 -8.12 -0.07
N ARG A 154 9.97 -9.43 0.02
CA ARG A 154 10.17 -10.16 1.27
C ARG A 154 11.39 -9.67 2.03
N GLU A 155 12.47 -9.29 1.33
CA GLU A 155 13.73 -8.86 1.94
C GLU A 155 13.55 -7.66 2.88
N PHE A 156 12.86 -6.61 2.41
CA PHE A 156 12.64 -5.42 3.23
C PHE A 156 11.36 -5.52 4.08
N ASN A 157 10.34 -6.25 3.64
CA ASN A 157 9.05 -6.26 4.32
C ASN A 157 9.03 -7.19 5.54
N ARG A 158 9.80 -8.29 5.53
CA ARG A 158 9.91 -9.23 6.66
C ARG A 158 10.26 -8.56 8.00
N PRO A 159 11.31 -7.72 8.10
CA PRO A 159 11.63 -7.04 9.35
C PRO A 159 10.54 -6.04 9.78
N LEU A 160 9.81 -5.44 8.85
CA LEU A 160 8.68 -4.56 9.17
C LEU A 160 7.52 -5.35 9.76
N ILE A 161 7.16 -6.48 9.15
CA ILE A 161 6.14 -7.38 9.66
C ILE A 161 6.49 -7.81 11.09
N ARG A 162 7.73 -8.26 11.34
CA ARG A 162 8.20 -8.66 12.68
C ARG A 162 8.15 -7.50 13.68
N ALA A 163 8.54 -6.30 13.29
CA ALA A 163 8.50 -5.15 14.18
C ALA A 163 7.07 -4.71 14.51
N ALA A 164 6.18 -4.67 13.51
CA ALA A 164 4.75 -4.40 13.71
C ALA A 164 4.13 -5.43 14.66
N LEU A 165 4.54 -6.68 14.50
CA LEU A 165 4.16 -7.80 15.35
C LEU A 165 4.54 -7.62 16.81
N GLU A 166 5.83 -7.39 17.07
CA GLU A 166 6.36 -7.21 18.41
C GLU A 166 5.73 -6.00 19.09
N ALA A 167 5.58 -4.90 18.34
CA ALA A 167 4.92 -3.70 18.84
C ALA A 167 3.46 -3.96 19.17
N ARG A 168 2.75 -4.71 18.33
CA ARG A 168 1.36 -5.04 18.56
C ARG A 168 1.17 -5.91 19.80
N ALA A 169 2.05 -6.88 20.02
CA ALA A 169 2.05 -7.73 21.21
C ALA A 169 2.30 -6.93 22.50
N ARG A 170 3.07 -5.83 22.42
CA ARG A 170 3.32 -4.91 23.55
C ARG A 170 2.26 -3.82 23.70
N ALA A 171 1.40 -3.62 22.69
CA ALA A 171 0.36 -2.61 22.75
C ALA A 171 -0.74 -3.05 23.75
N PRO A 172 -1.32 -2.11 24.54
CA PRO A 172 -2.36 -2.43 25.52
C PRO A 172 -3.52 -3.23 24.90
N THR A 173 -3.93 -4.31 25.55
CA THR A 173 -4.92 -5.30 25.08
C THR A 173 -6.36 -4.80 25.04
N ASN A 174 -6.66 -3.70 25.73
CA ASN A 174 -7.97 -3.03 25.84
C ASN A 174 -8.34 -2.18 24.61
N LEU A 175 -7.80 -2.52 23.44
CA LEU A 175 -7.99 -1.80 22.18
C LEU A 175 -8.42 -2.83 21.14
N GLU A 176 -9.70 -2.88 20.81
CA GLU A 176 -10.17 -3.60 19.61
C GLU A 176 -10.01 -2.67 18.39
N PHE A 177 -9.44 -3.20 17.31
CA PHE A 177 -9.35 -2.50 16.03
C PHE A 177 -10.68 -2.67 15.27
N GLN A 178 -11.08 -1.72 14.44
CA GLN A 178 -12.18 -1.96 13.50
C GLN A 178 -11.58 -2.17 12.12
N SER A 179 -12.00 -3.23 11.42
CA SER A 179 -11.35 -3.63 10.17
C SER A 179 -11.33 -2.49 9.14
N TRP A 180 -10.25 -2.38 8.37
CA TRP A 180 -10.05 -1.32 7.38
C TRP A 180 -11.12 -1.31 6.29
N ALA A 181 -11.68 -2.47 5.95
CA ALA A 181 -12.82 -2.57 5.03
C ALA A 181 -14.03 -1.73 5.50
N VAL A 182 -14.25 -1.65 6.81
CA VAL A 182 -15.31 -0.83 7.42
C VAL A 182 -14.93 0.66 7.35
N GLU A 183 -13.68 1.01 7.63
CA GLU A 183 -13.19 2.40 7.57
C GLU A 183 -13.20 2.96 6.13
N LYS A 184 -12.74 2.19 5.14
CA LYS A 184 -12.74 2.57 3.71
C LYS A 184 -14.15 2.75 3.19
N LYS A 185 -15.06 1.82 3.51
CA LYS A 185 -16.49 1.91 3.18
C LYS A 185 -17.16 3.11 3.83
N ARG A 186 -16.75 3.48 5.06
CA ARG A 186 -17.23 4.67 5.76
C ARG A 186 -16.72 5.94 5.07
N LYS A 187 -15.41 6.04 4.80
CA LYS A 187 -14.80 7.21 4.14
C LYS A 187 -15.34 7.43 2.73
N SER A 188 -15.53 6.39 1.95
CA SER A 188 -16.16 6.48 0.62
C SER A 188 -17.61 6.96 0.70
N SER A 189 -18.36 6.49 1.70
CA SER A 189 -19.75 6.91 1.92
C SER A 189 -19.85 8.38 2.35
N VAL A 190 -18.96 8.82 3.25
CA VAL A 190 -18.92 10.22 3.72
C VAL A 190 -18.46 11.18 2.62
N ALA A 191 -17.42 10.82 1.86
CA ALA A 191 -16.96 11.61 0.72
C ALA A 191 -18.06 11.74 -0.33
N TRP A 192 -18.81 10.66 -0.60
CA TRP A 192 -19.94 10.69 -1.51
C TRP A 192 -21.09 11.57 -0.99
N ALA A 193 -21.45 11.47 0.30
CA ALA A 193 -22.50 12.30 0.89
C ALA A 193 -22.19 13.80 0.73
N LYS A 194 -20.95 14.22 0.97
CA LYS A 194 -20.50 15.61 0.77
C LYS A 194 -20.59 16.06 -0.68
N ARG A 195 -20.30 15.18 -1.63
CA ARG A 195 -20.41 15.46 -3.08
C ARG A 195 -21.88 15.65 -3.50
N VAL A 196 -22.77 14.84 -2.96
CA VAL A 196 -24.23 14.99 -3.17
C VAL A 196 -24.75 16.29 -2.57
N GLU A 197 -24.33 16.65 -1.35
CA GLU A 197 -24.65 17.93 -0.72
C GLU A 197 -24.12 19.12 -1.52
N ALA A 198 -22.96 18.99 -2.17
CA ALA A 198 -22.37 19.99 -3.06
C ALA A 198 -23.05 20.07 -4.45
N GLY A 199 -24.12 19.32 -4.69
CA GLY A 199 -24.88 19.36 -5.94
C GLY A 199 -24.29 18.55 -7.10
N GLU A 200 -23.24 17.75 -6.86
CA GLU A 200 -22.76 16.82 -7.89
C GLU A 200 -23.78 15.70 -8.10
N LYS A 201 -24.41 15.70 -9.27
CA LYS A 201 -25.22 14.56 -9.73
C LYS A 201 -24.30 13.41 -10.08
N ARG A 202 -24.70 12.19 -9.71
CA ARG A 202 -24.04 10.93 -10.14
C ARG A 202 -24.00 10.88 -11.67
N SER A 203 -22.91 11.30 -12.29
CA SER A 203 -22.60 10.95 -13.67
C SER A 203 -21.96 9.56 -13.67
N GLY A 204 -22.67 8.57 -14.22
CA GLY A 204 -22.04 7.31 -14.66
C GLY A 204 -22.06 6.10 -13.73
N HIS A 205 -22.70 6.14 -12.55
CA HIS A 205 -22.87 4.92 -11.75
C HIS A 205 -24.17 4.19 -12.15
N ARG A 206 -24.10 3.32 -13.16
CA ARG A 206 -25.03 2.18 -13.19
C ARG A 206 -24.79 1.40 -11.89
N PRO A 207 -25.81 1.13 -11.08
CA PRO A 207 -25.61 0.41 -9.84
C PRO A 207 -25.06 -0.98 -10.19
N TYR A 208 -23.89 -1.33 -9.65
CA TYR A 208 -23.27 -2.66 -9.75
C TYR A 208 -24.26 -3.79 -9.39
N LEU A 209 -25.28 -3.48 -8.58
CA LEU A 209 -26.42 -4.34 -8.28
C LEU A 209 -27.22 -4.77 -9.52
N GLY A 210 -27.42 -3.88 -10.51
CA GLY A 210 -28.12 -4.23 -11.76
C GLY A 210 -27.33 -5.24 -12.60
N TYR A 211 -26.00 -5.11 -12.63
CA TYR A 211 -25.13 -6.01 -13.40
C TYR A 211 -25.01 -7.40 -12.74
N ILE A 212 -24.95 -7.46 -11.41
CA ILE A 212 -24.95 -8.74 -10.66
C ILE A 212 -26.31 -9.44 -10.76
N THR A 213 -27.42 -8.70 -10.78
CA THR A 213 -28.76 -9.27 -10.92
C THR A 213 -28.98 -9.83 -12.34
N ASP A 214 -28.47 -9.15 -13.36
CA ASP A 214 -28.53 -9.57 -14.76
C ASP A 214 -27.63 -10.80 -15.03
N LEU A 215 -26.42 -10.84 -14.45
CA LEU A 215 -25.53 -12.01 -14.50
C LEU A 215 -26.15 -13.24 -13.81
N ARG A 216 -26.82 -13.06 -12.66
CA ARG A 216 -27.54 -14.14 -11.97
C ARG A 216 -28.74 -14.67 -12.74
N GLN A 217 -29.43 -13.83 -13.51
CA GLN A 217 -30.52 -14.28 -14.39
C GLN A 217 -30.00 -15.03 -15.62
N LYS A 218 -28.88 -14.58 -16.20
CA LYS A 218 -28.25 -15.24 -17.35
C LYS A 218 -27.68 -16.61 -17.01
N LEU A 219 -27.09 -16.77 -15.82
CA LEU A 219 -26.57 -18.06 -15.33
C LEU A 219 -27.65 -19.06 -14.89
N LYS A 220 -28.92 -18.65 -14.76
CA LYS A 220 -30.04 -19.54 -14.43
C LYS A 220 -30.81 -20.03 -15.68
N ARG A 221 -30.45 -19.56 -16.87
CA ARG A 221 -31.13 -19.85 -18.13
C ARG A 221 -30.27 -20.64 -19.13
N GLY A 222 -29.05 -20.99 -18.76
CA GLY A 222 -28.21 -21.98 -19.44
C GLY A 222 -27.99 -23.16 -18.53
#